data_AF-A0A150TAG8-F1
#
_entry.id   AF-A0A150TAG8-F1
#
_cell.length_a   1.000
_cell.length_b   1.000
_cell.length_c   1.000
_cell.angle_alpha   90.00
_cell.angle_beta   90.00
_cell.angle_gamma   90.00
#
_symmetry.space_group_name_H-M   'P 1'
#
loop_
_entity.id
_entity.type
_entity.pdbx_description
1 polymer ?
#
loop_
_entity_poly.entity_id
_entity_poly.type
_entity_poly.pdbx_seq_one_letter_code
_entity_poly.pdbx_strand_id
1 'polypeptide(L)'
;MRLTALLLEHPPSSTPATHALAALMCLHAARLPARVDASGDLTSLLHQDRSRWDQQLLAEGQRLLDLSAEGPELTEYHVEAGIAAVHARAARPEDTDWGASVSLYDTLVAIRPSPVVALNRAIAVAQHEGPERGLEEIGAIEGRDRLAAYPFYFAALGELELRRGRREIASQHLREALALARNAMERRFFERRLGACGDGAP
;
A
#
# COMPACT_ATOMS: atom_id res chain seq x y z
N MET A 1 -5.59 -5.03 -17.37
CA MET A 1 -5.50 -6.50 -17.56
C MET A 1 -5.19 -6.94 -18.99
N ARG A 2 -5.59 -6.22 -20.06
CA ARG A 2 -5.40 -6.70 -21.44
C ARG A 2 -3.94 -6.99 -21.83
N LEU A 3 -2.99 -6.15 -21.44
CA LEU A 3 -1.57 -6.35 -21.77
C LEU A 3 -1.02 -7.64 -21.14
N THR A 4 -1.26 -7.85 -19.84
CA THR A 4 -0.78 -9.06 -19.14
C THR A 4 -1.42 -10.32 -19.70
N ALA A 5 -2.70 -10.27 -20.08
CA ALA A 5 -3.36 -11.40 -20.76
C ALA A 5 -2.66 -11.75 -22.09
N LEU A 6 -2.38 -10.75 -22.93
CA LEU A 6 -1.68 -10.97 -24.21
C LEU A 6 -0.27 -11.55 -24.02
N LEU A 7 0.45 -11.12 -22.98
CA LEU A 7 1.78 -11.65 -22.68
C LEU A 7 1.73 -13.13 -22.23
N LEU A 8 0.70 -13.53 -21.48
CA LEU A 8 0.50 -14.90 -21.04
C LEU A 8 0.06 -15.84 -22.19
N GLU A 9 -0.67 -15.32 -23.18
CA GLU A 9 -1.10 -16.07 -24.37
C GLU A 9 0.05 -16.40 -25.34
N HIS A 10 1.19 -15.69 -25.24
CA HIS A 10 2.33 -15.87 -26.12
C HIS A 10 3.47 -16.63 -25.40
N PRO A 11 3.80 -17.88 -25.77
CA PRO A 11 4.67 -18.75 -24.97
C PRO A 11 6.05 -18.18 -24.61
N PRO A 12 6.78 -17.49 -25.52
CA PRO A 12 8.05 -16.84 -25.19
C PRO A 12 7.96 -15.78 -24.09
N SER A 13 6.80 -15.15 -23.88
CA SER A 13 6.58 -14.13 -22.85
C SER A 13 5.83 -14.65 -21.63
N SER A 14 5.35 -15.89 -21.66
CA SER A 14 4.65 -16.53 -20.54
C SER A 14 5.64 -17.08 -19.51
N THR A 15 6.40 -16.18 -18.91
CA THR A 15 7.46 -16.47 -17.93
C THR A 15 6.93 -16.34 -16.50
N PRO A 16 7.65 -16.86 -15.48
CA PRO A 16 7.28 -16.65 -14.08
C PRO A 16 7.11 -15.16 -13.72
N ALA A 17 7.98 -14.28 -14.21
CA ALA A 17 7.85 -12.83 -14.01
C ALA A 17 6.58 -12.23 -14.63
N THR A 18 6.15 -12.72 -15.80
CA THR A 18 4.87 -12.30 -16.42
C THR A 18 3.67 -12.78 -15.61
N HIS A 19 3.73 -13.99 -15.05
CA HIS A 19 2.71 -14.51 -14.13
C HIS A 19 2.63 -13.65 -12.86
N ALA A 20 3.77 -13.28 -12.28
CA ALA A 20 3.83 -12.39 -11.11
C ALA A 20 3.24 -11.00 -11.41
N LEU A 21 3.58 -10.41 -12.56
CA LEU A 21 3.00 -9.13 -12.98
C LEU A 21 1.48 -9.26 -13.19
N ALA A 22 1.01 -10.33 -13.83
CA ALA A 22 -0.41 -10.59 -14.03
C ALA A 22 -1.14 -10.76 -12.69
N ALA A 23 -0.54 -11.49 -11.74
CA ALA A 23 -1.03 -11.67 -10.37
C ALA A 23 -1.19 -10.31 -9.67
N LEU A 24 -0.13 -9.49 -9.67
CA LEU A 24 -0.15 -8.13 -9.10
C LEU A 24 -1.30 -7.30 -9.69
N MET A 25 -1.45 -7.33 -11.02
CA MET A 25 -2.51 -6.57 -11.69
C MET A 25 -3.91 -7.08 -11.30
N CYS A 26 -4.13 -8.40 -11.19
CA CYS A 26 -5.38 -8.99 -10.71
C CYS A 26 -5.69 -8.55 -9.28
N LEU A 27 -4.73 -8.68 -8.35
CA LEU A 27 -4.90 -8.32 -6.93
C LEU A 27 -5.13 -6.82 -6.74
N HIS A 28 -4.54 -5.97 -7.58
CA HIS A 28 -4.83 -4.53 -7.62
C HIS A 28 -6.23 -4.24 -8.16
N ALA A 29 -6.62 -4.90 -9.27
CA ALA A 29 -7.91 -4.72 -9.90
C ALA A 29 -9.07 -5.19 -9.00
N ALA A 30 -8.86 -6.28 -8.26
CA ALA A 30 -9.87 -6.86 -7.36
C ALA A 30 -10.42 -5.87 -6.33
N ARG A 31 -9.60 -4.88 -5.94
CA ARG A 31 -9.93 -3.90 -4.90
C ARG A 31 -10.58 -2.63 -5.43
N LEU A 32 -10.58 -2.43 -6.76
CA LEU A 32 -11.10 -1.19 -7.38
C LEU A 32 -12.52 -0.82 -6.91
N PRO A 33 -13.48 -1.75 -6.76
CA PRO A 33 -14.82 -1.40 -6.29
C PRO A 33 -14.84 -0.81 -4.89
N ALA A 34 -13.85 -1.11 -4.03
CA ALA A 34 -13.79 -0.64 -2.64
C ALA A 34 -12.89 0.59 -2.44
N ARG A 35 -12.18 1.07 -3.48
CA ARG A 35 -11.26 2.22 -3.37
C ARG A 35 -11.96 3.56 -3.14
N VAL A 36 -13.23 3.63 -3.48
CA VAL A 36 -14.06 4.83 -3.42
C VAL A 36 -15.34 4.51 -2.66
N ASP A 37 -15.70 5.37 -1.70
CA ASP A 37 -16.95 5.26 -0.96
C ASP A 37 -18.16 5.80 -1.76
N ALA A 38 -19.35 5.78 -1.15
CA ALA A 38 -20.57 6.28 -1.76
C ALA A 38 -20.55 7.79 -2.06
N SER A 39 -19.65 8.54 -1.42
CA SER A 39 -19.46 9.99 -1.59
C SER A 39 -18.43 10.31 -2.69
N GLY A 40 -17.86 9.31 -3.35
CA GLY A 40 -16.85 9.53 -4.40
C GLY A 40 -15.45 9.81 -3.84
N ASP A 41 -15.21 9.38 -2.61
CA ASP A 41 -14.03 9.73 -1.82
C ASP A 41 -13.09 8.53 -1.60
N LEU A 42 -11.78 8.79 -1.57
CA LEU A 42 -10.79 7.73 -1.36
C LEU A 42 -10.93 7.07 0.00
N THR A 43 -10.86 5.74 -0.03
CA THR A 43 -10.83 4.89 1.14
C THR A 43 -9.44 4.27 1.30
N SER A 44 -8.81 4.52 2.46
CA SER A 44 -7.54 3.87 2.83
C SER A 44 -7.70 2.35 2.83
N LEU A 45 -6.65 1.62 2.45
CA LEU A 45 -6.69 0.16 2.30
C LEU A 45 -7.28 -0.57 3.52
N LEU A 46 -6.98 -0.08 4.74
CA LEU A 46 -7.46 -0.68 5.99
C LEU A 46 -8.92 -0.40 6.30
N HIS A 47 -9.51 0.60 5.63
CA HIS A 47 -10.92 0.96 5.77
C HIS A 47 -11.76 0.49 4.58
N GLN A 48 -11.15 -0.18 3.60
CA GLN A 48 -11.87 -0.73 2.46
C GLN A 48 -12.74 -1.89 2.93
N ASP A 49 -14.01 -1.86 2.53
CA ASP A 49 -14.91 -2.98 2.69
C ASP A 49 -14.45 -4.14 1.79
N ARG A 50 -13.82 -5.15 2.41
CA ARG A 50 -13.27 -6.31 1.71
C ARG A 50 -14.36 -7.21 1.12
N SER A 51 -15.60 -7.11 1.58
CA SER A 51 -16.73 -7.85 0.98
C SER A 51 -17.05 -7.36 -0.44
N ARG A 52 -16.65 -6.14 -0.79
CA ARG A 52 -16.79 -5.55 -2.13
C ARG A 52 -15.65 -5.91 -3.06
N TRP A 53 -14.63 -6.65 -2.60
CA TRP A 53 -13.53 -7.07 -3.46
C TRP A 53 -13.98 -8.16 -4.42
N ASP A 54 -13.53 -8.07 -5.67
CA ASP A 54 -13.85 -9.02 -6.72
C ASP A 54 -13.17 -10.36 -6.43
N GLN A 55 -13.96 -11.32 -5.95
CA GLN A 55 -13.48 -12.64 -5.54
C GLN A 55 -12.90 -13.45 -6.71
N GLN A 56 -13.37 -13.23 -7.94
CA GLN A 56 -12.83 -13.92 -9.11
C GLN A 56 -11.42 -13.42 -9.43
N LEU A 57 -11.20 -12.11 -9.37
CA LEU A 57 -9.87 -11.51 -9.54
C LEU A 57 -8.91 -11.85 -8.38
N LEU A 58 -9.41 -11.98 -7.15
CA LEU A 58 -8.58 -12.45 -6.03
C LEU A 58 -8.11 -13.90 -6.26
N ALA A 59 -9.03 -14.79 -6.62
CA ALA A 59 -8.70 -16.19 -6.90
C ALA A 59 -7.73 -16.33 -8.08
N GLU A 60 -7.97 -15.58 -9.17
CA GLU A 60 -7.08 -15.58 -10.32
C GLU A 60 -5.71 -14.99 -9.99
N GLY A 61 -5.67 -13.91 -9.22
CA GLY A 61 -4.42 -13.31 -8.74
C GLY A 61 -3.59 -14.29 -7.91
N GLN A 62 -4.24 -15.04 -7.01
CA GLN A 62 -3.56 -16.07 -6.23
C GLN A 62 -3.04 -17.22 -7.10
N ARG A 63 -3.86 -17.71 -8.04
CA ARG A 63 -3.46 -18.77 -8.97
C ARG A 63 -2.25 -18.37 -9.81
N LEU A 64 -2.23 -17.15 -10.33
CA LEU A 64 -1.11 -16.61 -11.11
C LEU A 64 0.14 -16.41 -10.26
N LEU A 65 -0.01 -16.01 -8.99
CA LEU A 65 1.11 -15.90 -8.06
C LEU A 65 1.73 -17.27 -7.80
N ASP A 66 0.92 -18.31 -7.63
CA ASP A 66 1.42 -19.68 -7.44
C ASP A 66 2.19 -20.17 -8.68
N LEU A 67 1.69 -19.90 -9.89
CA LEU A 67 2.40 -20.20 -11.14
C LEU A 67 3.71 -19.41 -11.32
N SER A 68 3.80 -18.23 -10.72
CA SER A 68 5.03 -17.44 -10.76
C SER A 68 6.15 -17.99 -9.87
N ALA A 69 5.85 -18.93 -8.98
CA ALA A 69 6.84 -19.52 -8.06
C ALA A 69 7.74 -20.59 -8.72
N GLU A 70 7.75 -20.66 -10.05
CA GLU A 70 8.59 -21.59 -10.82
C GLU A 70 9.95 -20.97 -11.18
N GLY A 71 11.01 -21.77 -11.12
CA GLY A 71 12.36 -21.36 -11.49
C GLY A 71 13.10 -20.56 -10.41
N PRO A 72 14.33 -20.09 -10.71
CA PRO A 72 15.21 -19.47 -9.71
C PRO A 72 15.10 -17.94 -9.63
N GLU A 73 14.37 -17.30 -10.55
CA GLU A 73 14.37 -15.84 -10.67
C GLU A 73 13.32 -15.20 -9.76
N LEU A 74 13.74 -14.24 -8.93
CA LEU A 74 12.86 -13.40 -8.12
C LEU A 74 12.96 -11.95 -8.61
N THR A 75 11.83 -11.40 -9.07
CA THR A 75 11.75 -10.01 -9.57
C THR A 75 10.91 -9.13 -8.64
N GLU A 76 10.96 -7.80 -8.84
CA GLU A 76 10.10 -6.85 -8.12
C GLU A 76 8.60 -7.21 -8.21
N TYR A 77 8.15 -7.76 -9.34
CA TYR A 77 6.75 -8.16 -9.53
C TYR A 77 6.33 -9.32 -8.64
N HIS A 78 7.22 -10.27 -8.36
CA HIS A 78 6.92 -11.38 -7.44
C HIS A 78 6.70 -10.84 -6.03
N VAL A 79 7.56 -9.93 -5.60
CA VAL A 79 7.52 -9.36 -4.25
C VAL A 79 6.32 -8.42 -4.09
N GLU A 80 6.07 -7.54 -5.06
CA GLU A 80 4.89 -6.66 -5.05
C GLU A 80 3.59 -7.46 -5.10
N ALA A 81 3.51 -8.52 -5.90
CA ALA A 81 2.35 -9.42 -5.93
C ALA A 81 2.18 -10.14 -4.58
N GLY A 82 3.27 -10.56 -3.95
CA GLY A 82 3.27 -11.13 -2.60
C GLY A 82 2.69 -10.16 -1.58
N ILE A 83 3.11 -8.88 -1.60
CA ILE A 83 2.59 -7.85 -0.68
C ILE A 83 1.09 -7.65 -0.92
N ALA A 84 0.66 -7.57 -2.18
CA ALA A 84 -0.76 -7.48 -2.50
C ALA A 84 -1.54 -8.72 -2.02
N ALA A 85 -0.94 -9.91 -2.13
CA ALA A 85 -1.55 -11.18 -1.71
C ALA A 85 -1.70 -11.29 -0.19
N VAL A 86 -0.76 -10.76 0.61
CA VAL A 86 -0.91 -10.68 2.07
C VAL A 86 -2.19 -9.96 2.45
N HIS A 87 -2.49 -8.83 1.80
CA HIS A 87 -3.74 -8.11 2.02
C HIS A 87 -4.97 -8.88 1.50
N ALA A 88 -4.85 -9.51 0.33
CA ALA A 88 -5.92 -10.30 -0.30
C ALA A 88 -6.38 -11.51 0.54
N ARG A 89 -5.44 -12.17 1.24
CA ARG A 89 -5.71 -13.38 2.02
C ARG A 89 -6.41 -13.12 3.34
N ALA A 90 -6.29 -11.91 3.88
CA ALA A 90 -6.90 -11.57 5.15
C ALA A 90 -8.39 -11.24 4.96
N ALA A 91 -9.27 -11.91 5.71
CA ALA A 91 -10.71 -11.68 5.63
C ALA A 91 -11.09 -10.29 6.18
N ARG A 92 -10.40 -9.86 7.24
CA ARG A 92 -10.59 -8.54 7.86
C ARG A 92 -9.27 -7.77 7.92
N PRO A 93 -9.30 -6.43 7.97
CA PRO A 93 -8.09 -5.61 8.11
C PRO A 93 -7.17 -6.04 9.25
N GLU A 94 -7.74 -6.35 10.42
CA GLU A 94 -7.03 -6.81 11.60
C GLU A 94 -6.34 -8.17 11.45
N ASP A 95 -6.78 -9.01 10.50
CA ASP A 95 -6.19 -10.33 10.24
C ASP A 95 -5.00 -10.25 9.25
N THR A 96 -4.62 -9.04 8.81
CA THR A 96 -3.50 -8.85 7.87
C THR A 96 -2.18 -9.25 8.53
N ASP A 97 -1.43 -10.16 7.92
CA ASP A 97 -0.11 -10.56 8.38
C ASP A 97 0.93 -9.48 8.06
N TRP A 98 1.05 -8.49 8.95
CA TRP A 98 2.00 -7.41 8.80
C TRP A 98 3.46 -7.85 8.87
N GLY A 99 3.76 -8.95 9.58
CA GLY A 99 5.12 -9.51 9.64
C GLY A 99 5.58 -10.03 8.27
N ALA A 100 4.68 -10.73 7.56
CA ALA A 100 4.92 -11.13 6.18
C ALA A 100 5.10 -9.92 5.25
N SER A 101 4.26 -8.88 5.38
CA SER A 101 4.43 -7.64 4.61
C SER A 101 5.77 -6.95 4.86
N VAL A 102 6.24 -6.87 6.11
CA VAL A 102 7.56 -6.30 6.44
C VAL A 102 8.68 -7.10 5.76
N SER A 103 8.65 -8.44 5.86
CA SER A 103 9.65 -9.31 5.24
C SER A 103 9.70 -9.18 3.70
N LEU A 104 8.53 -9.02 3.07
CA LEU A 104 8.44 -8.76 1.63
C LEU A 104 8.96 -7.37 1.27
N TYR A 105 8.65 -6.34 2.06
CA TYR A 105 9.22 -5.01 1.86
C TYR A 105 10.74 -4.97 2.07
N ASP A 106 11.29 -5.72 3.04
CA ASP A 106 12.75 -5.90 3.19
C ASP A 106 13.36 -6.42 1.89
N THR A 107 12.75 -7.46 1.31
CA THR A 107 13.16 -8.04 0.04
C THR A 107 13.05 -7.02 -1.11
N LEU A 108 11.96 -6.25 -1.17
CA LEU A 108 11.75 -5.27 -2.22
C LEU A 108 12.74 -4.11 -2.12
N VAL A 109 13.09 -3.65 -0.91
CA VAL A 109 14.13 -2.62 -0.71
C VAL A 109 15.49 -3.11 -1.21
N ALA A 110 15.82 -4.38 -0.98
CA ALA A 110 17.08 -4.96 -1.46
C ALA A 110 17.15 -5.06 -3.00
N ILE A 111 16.04 -5.39 -3.66
CA ILE A 111 15.99 -5.53 -5.14
C ILE A 111 15.85 -4.16 -5.81
N ARG A 112 15.05 -3.26 -5.25
CA ARG A 112 14.65 -1.98 -5.84
C ARG A 112 14.70 -0.86 -4.79
N PRO A 113 15.90 -0.38 -4.42
CA PRO A 113 16.05 0.66 -3.40
C PRO A 113 15.38 1.96 -3.83
N SER A 114 14.41 2.42 -3.04
CA SER A 114 13.64 3.64 -3.29
C SER A 114 13.09 4.20 -1.98
N PRO A 115 13.16 5.53 -1.75
CA PRO A 115 12.57 6.16 -0.57
C PRO A 115 11.06 5.88 -0.43
N VAL A 116 10.35 5.71 -1.55
CA VAL A 116 8.91 5.37 -1.54
C VAL A 116 8.68 3.94 -1.06
N VAL A 117 9.55 3.00 -1.46
CA VAL A 117 9.48 1.61 -0.98
C VAL A 117 9.85 1.56 0.51
N ALA A 118 10.89 2.29 0.92
CA ALA A 118 11.28 2.39 2.33
C ALA A 118 10.19 3.03 3.20
N LEU A 119 9.47 4.04 2.69
CA LEU A 119 8.31 4.61 3.36
C LEU A 119 7.18 3.58 3.54
N ASN A 120 6.85 2.82 2.49
CA ASN A 120 5.83 1.77 2.59
C ASN A 120 6.25 0.67 3.58
N ARG A 121 7.53 0.30 3.62
CA ARG A 121 8.11 -0.60 4.61
C ARG A 121 7.90 -0.05 6.03
N ALA A 122 8.25 1.20 6.27
CA ALA A 122 8.10 1.83 7.57
C ALA A 122 6.62 1.89 8.02
N ILE A 123 5.68 2.07 7.09
CA ILE A 123 4.25 1.96 7.37
C ILE A 123 3.88 0.53 7.77
N ALA A 124 4.39 -0.50 7.08
CA ALA A 124 4.16 -1.89 7.47
C ALA A 124 4.73 -2.21 8.87
N VAL A 125 5.93 -1.72 9.19
CA VAL A 125 6.50 -1.80 10.55
C VAL A 125 5.59 -1.10 11.56
N ALA A 126 5.05 0.07 11.22
CA ALA A 126 4.13 0.79 12.10
C ALA A 126 2.83 0.03 12.41
N GLN A 127 2.41 -0.86 11.52
CA GLN A 127 1.24 -1.71 11.69
C GLN A 127 1.58 -2.98 12.48
N HIS A 128 2.81 -3.50 12.32
CA HIS A 128 3.28 -4.68 13.03
C HIS A 128 3.72 -4.40 14.47
N GLU A 129 4.52 -3.35 14.66
CA GLU A 129 5.24 -3.04 15.91
C GLU A 129 4.75 -1.76 16.60
N GLY A 130 3.88 -0.99 15.94
CA GLY A 130 3.29 0.23 16.50
C GLY A 130 3.85 1.54 15.93
N PRO A 131 3.16 2.67 16.17
CA PRO A 131 3.44 3.93 15.49
C PRO A 131 4.81 4.52 15.82
N GLU A 132 5.34 4.31 17.02
CA GLU A 132 6.69 4.74 17.42
C GLU A 132 7.77 4.15 16.51
N ARG A 133 7.78 2.82 16.36
CA ARG A 133 8.75 2.13 15.50
C ARG A 133 8.60 2.56 14.04
N GLY A 134 7.36 2.75 13.58
CA GLY A 134 7.10 3.31 12.24
C GLY A 134 7.74 4.68 12.02
N LEU A 135 7.60 5.60 12.97
CA LEU A 135 8.19 6.94 12.88
C LEU A 135 9.72 6.91 12.92
N GLU A 136 10.30 6.03 13.73
CA GLU A 136 11.76 5.82 13.77
C GLU A 136 12.29 5.34 12.42
N GLU A 137 11.62 4.36 11.80
CA GLU A 137 11.97 3.87 10.46
C GLU A 137 11.81 4.95 9.39
N ILE A 138 10.74 5.76 9.43
CA ILE A 138 10.58 6.93 8.55
C ILE A 138 11.73 7.94 8.74
N GLY A 139 12.15 8.12 10.00
CA GLY A 139 13.28 8.95 10.39
C GLY A 139 14.62 8.49 9.81
N ALA A 140 14.77 7.19 9.56
CA ALA A 140 15.98 6.55 9.07
C ALA A 140 16.04 6.36 7.54
N ILE A 141 15.00 6.73 6.79
CA ILE A 141 14.96 6.54 5.33
C ILE A 141 16.13 7.29 4.65
N GLU A 142 16.98 6.54 3.94
CA GLU A 142 18.00 7.13 3.07
C GLU A 142 17.36 7.86 1.89
N GLY A 143 17.86 9.05 1.57
CA GLY A 143 17.30 9.88 0.50
C GLY A 143 15.90 10.41 0.78
N ARG A 144 15.50 10.52 2.06
CA ARG A 144 14.22 11.07 2.53
C ARG A 144 13.89 12.44 1.93
N ASP A 145 14.88 13.26 1.59
CA ASP A 145 14.65 14.57 0.96
C ASP A 145 13.89 14.45 -0.38
N ARG A 146 14.00 13.30 -1.07
CA ARG A 146 13.21 13.00 -2.28
C ARG A 146 11.71 12.84 -2.01
N LEU A 147 11.32 12.63 -0.74
CA LEU A 147 9.93 12.55 -0.30
C LEU A 147 9.33 13.91 0.07
N ALA A 148 10.11 14.99 0.06
CA ALA A 148 9.64 16.32 0.47
C ALA A 148 8.49 16.87 -0.40
N ALA A 149 8.38 16.43 -1.66
CA ALA A 149 7.27 16.76 -2.55
C ALA A 149 6.20 15.66 -2.65
N TYR A 150 6.32 14.61 -1.83
CA TYR A 150 5.42 13.46 -1.86
C TYR A 150 4.34 13.60 -0.77
N PRO A 151 3.07 13.89 -1.11
CA PRO A 151 2.04 14.19 -0.10
C PRO A 151 1.81 13.05 0.89
N PHE A 152 1.96 11.79 0.46
CA PHE A 152 1.74 10.62 1.31
C PHE A 152 2.86 10.39 2.35
N TYR A 153 4.02 11.03 2.20
CA TYR A 153 5.04 11.05 3.25
C TYR A 153 4.51 11.79 4.49
N PHE A 154 3.99 13.00 4.30
CA PHE A 154 3.40 13.77 5.39
C PHE A 154 2.09 13.15 5.88
N ALA A 155 1.30 12.54 5.00
CA ALA A 155 0.11 11.81 5.42
C ALA A 155 0.46 10.64 6.37
N ALA A 156 1.53 9.89 6.09
CA ALA A 156 2.00 8.81 6.96
C ALA A 156 2.48 9.35 8.31
N LEU A 157 3.28 10.41 8.33
CA LEU A 157 3.71 11.07 9.58
C LEU A 157 2.49 11.52 10.41
N GLY A 158 1.55 12.21 9.78
CA GLY A 158 0.34 12.69 10.43
C GLY A 158 -0.52 11.56 11.01
N GLU A 159 -0.68 10.46 10.27
CA GLU A 159 -1.41 9.28 10.72
C GLU A 159 -0.77 8.63 11.96
N LEU A 160 0.55 8.46 11.94
CA LEU A 160 1.27 7.83 13.04
C LEU A 160 1.28 8.71 14.28
N GLU A 161 1.43 10.02 14.13
CA GLU A 161 1.33 10.95 15.27
C GLU A 161 -0.10 11.01 15.84
N LEU A 162 -1.13 10.90 15.00
CA LEU A 162 -2.50 10.81 15.46
C LEU A 162 -2.74 9.55 16.30
N ARG A 163 -2.18 8.40 15.87
CA ARG A 163 -2.22 7.14 16.64
C ARG A 163 -1.50 7.23 17.98
N ARG A 164 -0.54 8.15 18.13
CA ARG A 164 0.16 8.48 19.39
C ARG A 164 -0.57 9.54 20.22
N GLY A 165 -1.73 10.01 19.78
CA GLY A 165 -2.50 11.07 20.43
C GLY A 165 -1.94 12.49 20.24
N ARG A 166 -0.92 12.68 19.39
CA ARG A 166 -0.27 13.97 19.12
C ARG A 166 -1.03 14.75 18.04
N ARG A 167 -2.28 15.11 18.33
CA ARG A 167 -3.21 15.71 17.36
C ARG A 167 -2.71 16.99 16.71
N GLU A 168 -2.06 17.87 17.47
CA GLU A 168 -1.52 19.12 16.94
C GLU A 168 -0.42 18.85 15.91
N ILE A 169 0.50 17.94 16.22
CA ILE A 169 1.58 17.52 15.32
C ILE A 169 1.00 16.81 14.10
N ALA A 170 0.06 15.89 14.30
CA ALA A 170 -0.65 15.22 13.22
C ALA A 170 -1.31 16.21 12.25
N SER A 171 -1.95 17.24 12.79
CA SER A 171 -2.60 18.29 11.98
C SER A 171 -1.60 19.08 11.15
N GLN A 172 -0.38 19.33 11.65
CA GLN A 172 0.66 20.05 10.92
C GLN A 172 1.09 19.25 9.69
N HIS A 173 1.44 17.97 9.88
CA HIS A 173 1.79 17.09 8.77
C HIS A 173 0.64 16.91 7.77
N LEU A 174 -0.61 16.76 8.22
CA LEU A 174 -1.74 16.65 7.31
C LEU A 174 -2.03 17.93 6.51
N ARG A 175 -1.72 19.12 7.05
CA ARG A 175 -1.75 20.37 6.28
C ARG A 175 -0.66 20.41 5.20
N GLU A 176 0.53 19.89 5.49
CA GLU A 176 1.60 19.76 4.49
C GLU A 176 1.21 18.77 3.39
N ALA A 177 0.63 17.61 3.75
CA ALA A 177 0.07 16.66 2.79
C ALA A 177 -0.99 17.31 1.90
N LEU A 178 -1.89 18.10 2.49
CA LEU A 178 -2.95 18.84 1.79
C LEU A 178 -2.38 19.87 0.81
N ALA A 179 -1.34 20.61 1.21
CA ALA A 179 -0.67 21.59 0.35
C ALA A 179 -0.01 20.95 -0.88
N LEU A 180 0.41 19.69 -0.77
CA LEU A 180 1.04 18.91 -1.84
C LEU A 180 0.05 18.00 -2.61
N ALA A 181 -1.25 18.09 -2.33
CA ALA A 181 -2.26 17.28 -3.00
C ALA A 181 -2.26 17.54 -4.52
N ARG A 182 -2.23 16.47 -5.32
CA ARG A 182 -2.05 16.55 -6.77
C ARG A 182 -3.35 16.60 -7.55
N ASN A 183 -4.46 16.29 -6.89
CA ASN A 183 -5.79 16.27 -7.49
C ASN A 183 -6.86 16.49 -6.40
N ALA A 184 -8.09 16.77 -6.84
CA ALA A 184 -9.22 17.04 -5.94
C ALA A 184 -9.53 15.87 -5.00
N MET A 185 -9.29 14.63 -5.43
CA MET A 185 -9.58 13.44 -4.65
C MET A 185 -8.60 13.26 -3.49
N GLU A 186 -7.29 13.48 -3.73
CA GLU A 186 -6.27 13.55 -2.68
C GLU A 186 -6.56 14.70 -1.71
N ARG A 187 -6.97 15.87 -2.24
CA ARG A 187 -7.31 17.04 -1.42
C ARG A 187 -8.42 16.72 -0.42
N ARG A 188 -9.56 16.18 -0.90
CA ARG A 188 -10.68 15.77 -0.04
C ARG A 188 -10.26 14.71 0.98
N PHE A 189 -9.42 13.75 0.57
CA PHE A 189 -8.88 12.75 1.47
C PHE A 189 -8.09 13.37 2.63
N PHE A 190 -7.17 14.29 2.36
CA PHE A 190 -6.39 14.95 3.41
C PHE A 190 -7.24 15.90 4.27
N GLU A 191 -8.24 16.58 3.69
CA GLU A 191 -9.21 17.39 4.45
C GLU A 191 -9.98 16.54 5.46
N ARG A 192 -10.46 15.35 5.07
CA ARG A 192 -11.12 14.40 6.00
C ARG A 192 -10.18 13.92 7.10
N ARG A 193 -8.94 13.55 6.75
CA ARG A 193 -7.94 13.14 7.77
C ARG A 193 -7.63 14.28 8.74
N LEU A 194 -7.57 15.52 8.25
CA LEU A 194 -7.35 16.70 9.09
C LEU A 194 -8.54 16.93 10.04
N GLY A 195 -9.78 16.73 9.57
CA GLY A 195 -10.98 16.77 10.41
C GLY A 195 -10.92 15.81 11.60
N ALA A 196 -10.44 14.58 11.36
CA ALA A 196 -10.25 13.58 12.42
C ALA A 196 -9.24 13.99 13.52
N CYS A 197 -8.39 15.00 13.28
CA CYS A 197 -7.52 15.57 14.31
C CYS A 197 -8.27 16.56 15.22
N GLY A 198 -9.37 17.17 14.73
CA GLY A 198 -10.18 18.17 15.44
C GLY A 198 -11.38 17.57 16.21
N ASP A 199 -11.88 16.41 15.80
CA ASP A 199 -13.08 15.73 16.36
C ASP A 199 -12.87 15.11 17.75
N GLY A 200 -11.97 15.66 18.55
CA GLY A 200 -11.91 15.36 19.98
C GLY A 200 -11.57 16.59 20.82
N ALA A 201 -12.16 17.72 20.48
CA ALA A 201 -12.43 18.74 21.50
C ALA A 201 -13.29 18.10 22.61
N PRO A 202 -13.00 18.37 23.89
CA PRO A 202 -13.71 17.78 25.03
C PRO A 202 -15.22 18.06 25.01
#